data_AF-A0A8J6V1G7-F1
#
_entry.id   AF-A0A8J6V1G7-F1
#
_cell.length_a   1.000
_cell.length_b   1.000
_cell.length_c   1.000
_cell.angle_alpha   90.00
_cell.angle_beta   90.00
_cell.angle_gamma   90.00
#
_symmetry.space_group_name_H-M   'P 1'
#
loop_
_entity.id
_entity.type
_entity.pdbx_description
1 polymer ?
#
loop_
_entity_poly.entity_id
_entity_poly.type
_entity_poly.pdbx_seq_one_letter_code
_entity_poly.pdbx_strand_id
1 'polypeptide(L)'
;MNDPHVEWLNYEFRVDTSQVQFDNPPPLESDYDAFRLHLEADTLTVELKQHFATVESARQVVEPFLKDWMIYSAIEMDRDAIEFCFNKANIIDRSPSPQVADHIACQIGIMLGPISMQATGICLPPTRQVYPQPPTRFKASLDVGTMWQRYQNHIEGKESYQSLGYFCLSLMQWSTGADKGARGEASRVYKIDRKVLDKLGELTSERGTPLDARKLESRSTLVPLSDSEKQWIRATVKVLIRRKGEYDFEPSSASALEEVTMDGLPSL
;
A
#
# COMPACT_ATOMS: atom_id res chain seq x y z
N MET A 1 -18.75 1.14 33.12
CA MET A 1 -18.17 2.46 32.81
C MET A 1 -19.30 3.38 32.40
N ASN A 2 -19.39 4.58 32.95
CA ASN A 2 -20.46 5.53 32.62
C ASN A 2 -20.13 6.36 31.38
N ASP A 3 -18.85 6.70 31.21
CA ASP A 3 -18.35 7.42 30.04
C ASP A 3 -17.04 6.76 29.56
N PRO A 4 -17.15 5.57 28.90
CA PRO A 4 -15.98 4.85 28.42
C PRO A 4 -15.27 5.65 27.34
N HIS A 5 -13.95 5.71 27.41
CA HIS A 5 -13.10 6.38 26.44
C HIS A 5 -11.88 5.53 26.14
N VAL A 6 -11.68 5.20 24.87
CA VAL A 6 -10.46 4.57 24.40
C VAL A 6 -9.36 5.63 24.40
N GLU A 7 -8.36 5.46 25.26
CA GLU A 7 -7.21 6.37 25.37
C GLU A 7 -6.14 6.03 24.33
N TRP A 8 -5.82 4.75 24.18
CA TRP A 8 -4.85 4.29 23.20
C TRP A 8 -5.17 2.90 22.64
N LEU A 9 -4.67 2.65 21.43
CA LEU A 9 -4.65 1.35 20.76
C LEU A 9 -3.21 0.87 20.62
N ASN A 10 -2.99 -0.43 20.72
CA ASN A 10 -1.69 -1.05 20.55
C ASN A 10 -1.76 -2.10 19.43
N TYR A 11 -0.80 -2.02 18.52
CA TYR A 11 -0.63 -2.95 17.41
C TYR A 11 0.78 -3.56 17.48
N GLU A 12 0.86 -4.85 17.22
CA GLU A 12 2.11 -5.54 16.96
C GLU A 12 2.57 -5.20 15.53
N PHE A 13 3.77 -4.66 15.40
CA PHE A 13 4.42 -4.42 14.12
C PHE A 13 5.16 -5.69 13.70
N ARG A 14 4.52 -6.49 12.86
CA ARG A 14 5.08 -7.75 12.36
C ARG A 14 5.87 -7.51 11.10
N VAL A 15 7.01 -8.18 11.02
CA VAL A 15 7.92 -8.10 9.88
C VAL A 15 8.19 -9.50 9.35
N ASP A 16 8.02 -9.71 8.04
CA ASP A 16 8.52 -10.91 7.39
C ASP A 16 10.04 -10.86 7.32
N THR A 17 10.68 -11.47 8.31
CA THR A 17 12.14 -11.52 8.45
C THR A 17 12.84 -12.27 7.31
N SER A 18 12.11 -12.99 6.45
CA SER A 18 12.67 -13.57 5.22
C SER A 18 12.82 -12.52 4.10
N GLN A 19 12.16 -11.37 4.23
CA GLN A 19 12.09 -10.33 3.21
C GLN A 19 12.80 -9.04 3.62
N VAL A 20 12.75 -8.65 4.89
CA VAL A 20 13.42 -7.46 5.42
C VAL A 20 13.76 -7.65 6.89
N GLN A 21 14.84 -7.04 7.35
CA GLN A 21 15.17 -6.98 8.77
C GLN A 21 15.33 -5.53 9.20
N PHE A 22 14.87 -5.21 10.41
CA PHE A 22 15.13 -3.92 11.03
C PHE A 22 16.12 -4.13 12.18
N ASP A 23 17.28 -3.50 12.08
CA ASP A 23 18.34 -3.61 13.06
C ASP A 23 18.36 -2.35 13.93
N ASN A 24 17.88 -2.50 15.16
CA ASN A 24 17.77 -1.43 16.17
C ASN A 24 17.33 -0.06 15.61
N PRO A 25 16.19 0.02 14.89
CA PRO A 25 15.72 1.28 14.34
C PRO A 25 15.37 2.26 15.48
N PRO A 26 15.62 3.57 15.31
CA PRO A 26 15.19 4.55 16.28
C PRO A 26 13.65 4.59 16.35
N PRO A 27 13.07 4.97 17.50
CA PRO A 27 11.64 5.17 17.63
C PRO A 27 11.10 6.12 16.56
N LEU A 28 9.94 5.79 16.01
CA LEU A 28 9.24 6.64 15.05
C LEU A 28 8.03 7.26 15.74
N GLU A 29 8.02 8.59 15.79
CA GLU A 29 6.92 9.37 16.35
C GLU A 29 6.29 10.25 15.26
N SER A 30 4.97 10.26 15.20
CA SER A 30 4.21 11.12 14.29
C SER A 30 2.96 11.64 14.97
N ASP A 31 2.66 12.91 14.76
CA ASP A 31 1.52 13.59 15.37
C ASP A 31 0.52 14.01 14.27
N TYR A 32 -0.72 13.52 14.39
CA TYR A 32 -1.83 13.80 13.47
C TYR A 32 -2.99 14.44 14.21
N ASP A 33 -3.95 15.01 13.49
CA ASP A 33 -5.10 15.71 14.08
C ASP A 33 -5.94 14.81 15.01
N ALA A 34 -6.14 13.54 14.64
CA ALA A 34 -6.98 12.61 15.39
C ALA A 34 -6.21 11.79 16.45
N PHE A 35 -4.91 11.56 16.25
CA PHE A 35 -4.11 10.66 17.08
C PHE A 35 -2.60 10.95 16.98
N ARG A 36 -1.83 10.40 17.92
CA ARG A 36 -0.36 10.36 17.87
C ARG A 36 0.11 8.91 17.76
N LEU A 37 1.15 8.69 16.98
CA LEU A 37 1.79 7.38 16.79
C LEU A 37 3.15 7.36 17.48
N HIS A 38 3.45 6.21 18.09
CA HIS A 38 4.78 5.86 18.58
C HIS A 38 5.08 4.41 18.19
N LEU A 39 6.06 4.19 17.30
CA LEU A 39 6.52 2.86 16.91
C LEU A 39 7.93 2.62 17.46
N GLU A 40 8.05 1.63 18.34
CA GLU A 40 9.31 1.22 18.95
C GLU A 40 9.24 -0.26 19.34
N ALA A 41 10.35 -0.99 19.18
CA ALA A 41 10.47 -2.39 19.61
C ALA A 41 9.27 -3.26 19.17
N ASP A 42 8.98 -3.23 17.87
CA ASP A 42 7.91 -3.99 17.22
C ASP A 42 6.50 -3.71 17.75
N THR A 43 6.32 -2.57 18.41
CA THR A 43 5.06 -2.16 19.01
C THR A 43 4.68 -0.77 18.53
N LEU A 44 3.54 -0.67 17.86
CA LEU A 44 2.92 0.60 17.52
C LEU A 44 1.87 0.95 18.58
N THR A 45 2.05 2.07 19.25
CA THR A 45 1.06 2.68 20.15
C THR A 45 0.42 3.87 19.46
N VAL A 46 -0.91 3.92 19.49
CA VAL A 46 -1.72 4.99 18.89
C VAL A 46 -2.54 5.65 19.99
N GLU A 47 -2.13 6.85 20.39
CA GLU A 47 -2.83 7.67 21.39
C GLU A 47 -3.92 8.49 20.72
N LEU A 48 -5.17 8.35 21.17
CA LEU A 48 -6.33 9.01 20.55
C LEU A 48 -6.57 10.37 21.18
N LYS A 49 -6.67 11.42 20.36
CA LYS A 49 -6.96 12.79 20.82
C LYS A 49 -8.46 13.06 20.91
N GLN A 50 -9.24 12.35 20.11
CA GLN A 50 -10.69 12.47 20.05
C GLN A 50 -11.36 11.41 20.93
N HIS A 51 -12.59 11.67 21.35
CA HIS A 51 -13.35 10.70 22.15
C HIS A 51 -13.91 9.58 21.29
N PHE A 52 -13.54 8.34 21.64
CA PHE A 52 -14.13 7.12 21.11
C PHE A 52 -14.65 6.26 22.26
N ALA A 53 -15.93 5.89 22.21
CA ALA A 53 -16.58 5.11 23.26
C ALA A 53 -16.25 3.61 23.19
N THR A 54 -15.81 3.12 22.04
CA THR A 54 -15.52 1.70 21.80
C THR A 54 -14.23 1.51 21.00
N VAL A 55 -13.58 0.36 21.20
CA VAL A 55 -12.36 -0.02 20.48
C VAL A 55 -12.62 -0.07 18.97
N GLU A 56 -13.79 -0.56 18.56
CA GLU A 56 -14.17 -0.65 17.15
C GLU A 56 -14.26 0.74 16.50
N SER A 57 -14.87 1.71 17.18
CA SER A 57 -14.97 3.09 16.65
C SER A 57 -13.60 3.76 16.53
N ALA A 58 -12.70 3.51 17.48
CA ALA A 58 -11.33 3.99 17.42
C ALA A 58 -10.54 3.33 16.26
N ARG A 59 -10.66 2.00 16.11
CA ARG A 59 -10.00 1.24 15.04
C ARG A 59 -10.49 1.66 13.65
N GLN A 60 -11.77 1.99 13.49
CA GLN A 60 -12.31 2.52 12.23
C GLN A 60 -11.65 3.82 11.77
N VAL A 61 -11.08 4.61 12.69
CA VAL A 61 -10.32 5.82 12.35
C VAL A 61 -8.85 5.52 12.09
N VAL A 62 -8.25 4.60 12.85
CA VAL A 62 -6.81 4.31 12.80
C VAL A 62 -6.44 3.33 11.69
N GLU A 63 -7.18 2.23 11.52
CA GLU A 63 -6.82 1.14 10.61
C GLU A 63 -6.80 1.52 9.12
N PRO A 64 -7.67 2.42 8.61
CA PRO A 64 -7.52 2.92 7.24
C PRO A 64 -6.14 3.55 7.00
N PHE A 65 -5.65 4.34 7.96
CA PHE A 65 -4.32 4.94 7.88
C PHE A 65 -3.21 3.87 7.95
N LEU A 66 -3.34 2.86 8.81
CA LEU A 66 -2.36 1.76 8.85
C LEU A 66 -2.34 0.97 7.54
N LYS A 67 -3.50 0.79 6.90
CA LYS A 67 -3.58 0.17 5.57
C LYS A 67 -2.89 1.01 4.50
N ASP A 68 -3.07 2.33 4.53
CA ASP A 68 -2.36 3.26 3.65
C ASP A 68 -0.85 3.09 3.82
N TRP A 69 -0.38 3.02 5.08
CA TRP A 69 1.03 2.85 5.42
C TRP A 69 1.60 1.50 4.96
N MET A 70 0.87 0.40 5.16
CA MET A 70 1.30 -0.93 4.72
C MET A 70 1.48 -0.98 3.21
N ILE A 71 0.47 -0.57 2.43
CA ILE A 71 0.55 -0.63 0.97
C ILE A 71 1.62 0.34 0.44
N TYR A 72 1.71 1.56 0.98
CA TYR A 72 2.74 2.51 0.57
C TYR A 72 4.15 1.95 0.78
N SER A 73 4.41 1.42 1.97
CA SER A 73 5.69 0.80 2.31
C SER A 73 5.98 -0.40 1.42
N ALA A 74 4.96 -1.21 1.12
CA ALA A 74 5.11 -2.39 0.30
C ALA A 74 5.47 -2.05 -1.15
N ILE A 75 4.93 -0.97 -1.71
CA ILE A 75 5.32 -0.47 -3.03
C ILE A 75 6.80 -0.05 -3.04
N GLU A 76 7.27 0.66 -2.00
CA GLU A 76 8.66 1.11 -1.90
C GLU A 76 9.65 -0.04 -1.68
N MET A 77 9.28 -1.01 -0.84
CA MET A 77 10.07 -2.22 -0.57
C MET A 77 9.94 -3.27 -1.68
N ASP A 78 8.98 -3.09 -2.58
CA ASP A 78 8.63 -4.03 -3.64
C ASP A 78 8.15 -5.40 -3.10
N ARG A 79 7.55 -5.40 -1.90
CA ARG A 79 7.28 -6.58 -1.06
C ARG A 79 6.29 -6.28 0.08
N ASP A 80 5.40 -7.23 0.41
CA ASP A 80 4.54 -7.17 1.60
C ASP A 80 5.30 -7.69 2.83
N ALA A 81 6.19 -6.84 3.35
CA ALA A 81 7.10 -7.24 4.42
C ALA A 81 6.65 -6.79 5.81
N ILE A 82 5.64 -5.94 5.93
CA ILE A 82 5.18 -5.36 7.20
C ILE A 82 3.67 -5.54 7.39
N GLU A 83 3.24 -5.77 8.62
CA GLU A 83 1.83 -5.85 9.00
C GLU A 83 1.62 -5.20 10.39
N PHE A 84 0.52 -4.48 10.57
CA PHE A 84 0.10 -4.00 11.87
C PHE A 84 -1.07 -4.85 12.39
N CYS A 85 -0.79 -5.71 13.37
CA CYS A 85 -1.80 -6.59 13.95
C CYS A 85 -2.33 -5.98 15.25
N PHE A 86 -3.63 -5.72 15.34
CA PHE A 86 -4.23 -5.24 16.59
C PHE A 86 -3.94 -6.21 17.75
N ASN A 87 -3.44 -5.68 18.86
CA ASN A 87 -3.06 -6.45 20.04
C ASN A 87 -4.03 -6.18 21.20
N LYS A 88 -4.11 -4.92 21.65
CA LYS A 88 -4.92 -4.51 22.80
C LYS A 88 -5.25 -3.03 22.77
N ALA A 89 -6.17 -2.60 23.63
CA ALA A 89 -6.56 -1.20 23.81
C ALA A 89 -6.66 -0.86 25.30
N ASN A 90 -6.49 0.42 25.63
CA ASN A 90 -6.79 0.94 26.97
C ASN A 90 -8.06 1.78 26.95
N ILE A 91 -8.97 1.45 27.87
CA ILE A 91 -10.27 2.10 28.00
C ILE A 91 -10.39 2.62 29.42
N ILE A 92 -10.62 3.93 29.56
CA ILE A 92 -10.84 4.59 30.84
C ILE A 92 -12.29 5.03 30.97
N ASP A 93 -12.81 5.10 32.19
CA ASP A 93 -14.09 5.76 32.47
C ASP A 93 -13.82 7.23 32.79
N ARG A 94 -14.29 8.15 31.95
CA ARG A 94 -14.16 9.60 32.16
C ARG A 94 -15.13 10.15 33.21
N SER A 95 -16.17 9.38 33.58
CA SER A 95 -17.17 9.78 34.57
C SER A 95 -17.43 8.66 35.60
N PRO A 96 -16.42 8.24 36.39
CA PRO A 96 -16.58 7.13 37.33
C PRO A 96 -17.58 7.48 38.43
N SER A 97 -18.55 6.57 38.68
CA SER A 97 -19.45 6.71 39.83
C SER A 97 -18.65 6.62 41.14
N PRO A 98 -18.93 7.46 42.17
CA PRO A 98 -18.20 7.46 43.44
C PRO A 98 -18.22 6.14 44.24
N GLN A 99 -18.99 5.14 43.81
CA GLN A 99 -19.20 3.87 44.51
C GLN A 99 -18.49 2.66 43.88
N VAL A 100 -17.73 2.83 42.80
CA VAL A 100 -16.99 1.72 42.18
C VAL A 100 -15.53 2.12 41.98
N ALA A 101 -14.77 2.06 43.06
CA ALA A 101 -13.35 1.77 42.94
C ALA A 101 -13.23 0.27 42.62
N ASP A 102 -12.33 -0.05 41.68
CA ASP A 102 -12.03 -1.37 41.14
C ASP A 102 -12.98 -1.92 40.08
N HIS A 103 -12.56 -1.80 38.81
CA HIS A 103 -12.39 -2.92 37.87
C HIS A 103 -11.85 -2.37 36.53
N ILE A 104 -10.55 -2.56 36.27
CA ILE A 104 -9.95 -2.38 34.93
C ILE A 104 -10.40 -3.57 34.09
N ALA A 105 -11.28 -3.35 33.12
CA ALA A 105 -11.66 -4.37 32.14
C ALA A 105 -10.71 -4.28 30.93
N CYS A 106 -9.66 -5.09 30.94
CA CYS A 106 -8.83 -5.35 29.76
C CYS A 106 -9.58 -6.35 28.87
N GLN A 107 -10.17 -5.91 27.76
CA GLN A 107 -10.74 -6.82 26.78
C GLN A 107 -9.62 -7.38 25.90
N ILE A 108 -9.30 -8.66 26.09
CA ILE A 108 -8.32 -9.40 25.29
C ILE A 108 -9.10 -10.11 24.17
N GLY A 109 -8.98 -9.61 22.93
CA GLY A 109 -9.48 -10.30 21.74
C GLY A 109 -8.31 -10.93 20.99
N ILE A 110 -8.02 -12.21 21.23
CA ILE A 110 -7.00 -12.96 20.48
C ILE A 110 -7.64 -13.49 19.20
N MET A 111 -7.29 -12.93 18.04
CA MET A 111 -7.55 -13.54 16.74
C MET A 111 -6.26 -14.22 16.26
N LEU A 112 -6.19 -15.53 16.43
CA LEU A 112 -5.13 -16.38 15.87
C LEU A 112 -5.42 -16.64 14.39
N GLY A 113 -4.77 -15.89 13.50
CA GLY A 113 -4.69 -16.24 12.07
C GLY A 113 -3.60 -17.28 11.82
N PRO A 114 -3.76 -18.17 10.81
CA PRO A 114 -2.75 -19.18 10.49
C PRO A 114 -1.48 -18.54 9.90
N ILE A 115 -0.32 -18.89 10.45
CA ILE A 115 1.00 -18.53 9.90
C ILE A 115 1.36 -19.57 8.83
N SER A 116 1.47 -19.14 7.58
CA SER A 116 2.00 -19.96 6.47
C SER A 116 3.45 -19.56 6.23
N MET A 117 4.40 -20.41 6.63
CA MET A 117 5.82 -20.23 6.28
C MET A 117 6.16 -21.08 5.05
N GLN A 118 6.55 -20.43 3.96
CA GLN A 118 7.21 -21.10 2.84
C GLN A 118 8.69 -20.68 2.83
N ALA A 119 9.57 -21.64 3.09
CA ALA A 119 11.01 -21.44 3.01
C ALA A 119 11.46 -21.53 1.54
N THR A 120 12.08 -20.47 1.02
CA THR A 120 12.86 -20.50 -0.23
C THR A 120 14.22 -19.85 0.02
N GLY A 121 15.23 -20.39 -0.69
CA GLY A 121 16.68 -20.10 -0.70
C GLY A 121 17.25 -18.93 0.13
N ILE A 122 18.38 -19.19 0.81
CA ILE A 122 19.13 -18.20 1.59
C ILE A 122 19.70 -17.13 0.66
N CYS A 123 18.96 -16.04 0.51
CA CYS A 123 19.48 -14.70 0.26
C CYS A 123 19.30 -13.96 1.58
N LEU A 124 20.36 -13.37 2.14
CA LEU A 124 20.20 -12.57 3.35
C LEU A 124 19.28 -11.39 3.02
N PRO A 125 18.17 -11.20 3.77
CA PRO A 125 17.25 -10.10 3.51
C PRO A 125 17.96 -8.76 3.72
N PRO A 126 17.57 -7.70 2.99
CA PRO A 126 18.10 -6.37 3.24
C PRO A 126 17.83 -5.93 4.69
N THR A 127 18.87 -5.46 5.36
CA THR A 127 18.79 -4.85 6.69
C THR A 127 18.54 -3.34 6.58
N ARG A 128 17.59 -2.83 7.36
CA ARG A 128 17.23 -1.41 7.45
C ARG A 128 17.48 -0.90 8.87
N GLN A 129 17.93 0.34 8.95
CA GLN A 129 18.25 1.03 10.21
C GLN A 129 17.14 1.99 10.64
N VAL A 130 16.07 2.13 9.86
CA VAL A 130 14.97 3.05 10.12
C VAL A 130 13.66 2.39 9.69
N TYR A 131 12.61 2.59 10.48
CA TYR A 131 11.25 2.20 10.11
C TYR A 131 10.77 2.95 8.86
N PRO A 132 9.91 2.33 8.03
CA PRO A 132 9.30 3.02 6.90
C PRO A 132 8.48 4.21 7.41
N GLN A 133 8.58 5.35 6.75
CA GLN A 133 7.81 6.52 7.15
C GLN A 133 6.33 6.35 6.75
N PRO A 134 5.39 6.77 7.60
CA PRO A 134 3.99 6.78 7.21
C PRO A 134 3.76 7.72 6.03
N PRO A 135 2.87 7.37 5.07
CA PRO A 135 2.61 8.22 3.94
C PRO A 135 1.86 9.49 4.37
N THR A 136 2.21 10.61 3.73
CA THR A 136 1.57 11.91 3.99
C THR A 136 0.45 12.23 3.00
N ARG A 137 0.50 11.67 1.79
CA ARG A 137 -0.42 11.97 0.69
C ARG A 137 -0.75 10.71 -0.12
N PHE A 138 -1.23 9.68 0.54
CA PHE A 138 -1.55 8.40 -0.12
C PHE A 138 -2.78 7.77 0.51
N LYS A 139 -3.61 7.13 -0.31
CA LYS A 139 -4.79 6.40 0.12
C LYS A 139 -4.87 5.03 -0.56
N ALA A 140 -4.92 3.97 0.23
CA ALA A 140 -5.15 2.58 -0.15
C ALA A 140 -6.63 2.33 -0.49
N SER A 141 -7.12 3.00 -1.53
CA SER A 141 -8.45 2.78 -2.09
C SER A 141 -8.63 1.34 -2.60
N LEU A 142 -9.86 0.97 -2.93
CA LEU A 142 -10.15 -0.33 -3.54
C LEU A 142 -9.36 -0.55 -4.85
N ASP A 143 -9.23 0.49 -5.67
CA ASP A 143 -8.47 0.46 -6.90
C ASP A 143 -6.98 0.19 -6.63
N VAL A 144 -6.39 0.94 -5.70
CA VAL A 144 -4.98 0.79 -5.30
C VAL A 144 -4.73 -0.62 -4.76
N GLY A 145 -5.59 -1.10 -3.86
CA GLY A 145 -5.49 -2.45 -3.32
C GLY A 145 -5.62 -3.53 -4.39
N THR A 146 -6.49 -3.34 -5.37
CA THR A 146 -6.66 -4.27 -6.51
C THR A 146 -5.42 -4.29 -7.39
N MET A 147 -4.85 -3.13 -7.71
CA MET A 147 -3.61 -3.07 -8.50
C MET A 147 -2.44 -3.69 -7.74
N TRP A 148 -2.33 -3.44 -6.43
CA TRP A 148 -1.29 -4.03 -5.59
C TRP A 148 -1.41 -5.55 -5.50
N GLN A 149 -2.62 -6.09 -5.26
CA GLN A 149 -2.82 -7.53 -5.20
C GLN A 149 -2.41 -8.24 -6.50
N ARG A 150 -2.69 -7.64 -7.66
CA ARG A 150 -2.24 -8.18 -8.96
C ARG A 150 -0.73 -8.09 -9.12
N TYR A 151 -0.14 -7.01 -8.64
CA TYR A 151 1.31 -6.87 -8.61
C TYR A 151 1.96 -7.97 -7.77
N GLN A 152 1.38 -8.33 -6.63
CA GLN A 152 1.85 -9.46 -5.82
C GLN A 152 1.68 -10.80 -6.53
N ASN A 153 0.52 -11.05 -7.16
CA ASN A 153 0.32 -12.26 -7.96
C ASN A 153 1.39 -12.40 -9.04
N HIS A 154 1.81 -11.28 -9.64
CA HIS A 154 2.90 -11.26 -10.61
C HIS A 154 4.25 -11.61 -9.98
N ILE A 155 4.60 -11.03 -8.82
CA ILE A 155 5.84 -11.38 -8.08
C ILE A 155 5.87 -12.88 -7.76
N GLU A 156 4.74 -13.46 -7.39
CA GLU A 156 4.58 -14.89 -7.10
C GLU A 156 4.57 -15.78 -8.37
N GLY A 157 4.73 -15.20 -9.56
CA GLY A 157 4.72 -15.93 -10.84
C GLY A 157 3.35 -16.40 -11.29
N LYS A 158 2.26 -15.94 -10.64
CA LYS A 158 0.87 -16.29 -10.95
C LYS A 158 0.24 -15.41 -12.03
N GLU A 159 0.90 -14.30 -12.40
CA GLU A 159 0.41 -13.36 -13.41
C GLU A 159 1.55 -12.87 -14.33
N SER A 160 1.29 -12.71 -15.63
CA SER A 160 2.27 -12.20 -16.60
C SER A 160 2.40 -10.68 -16.56
N TYR A 161 3.54 -10.15 -17.01
CA TYR A 161 3.77 -8.71 -17.14
C TYR A 161 2.71 -8.03 -18.03
N GLN A 162 2.31 -8.69 -19.12
CA GLN A 162 1.32 -8.20 -20.07
C GLN A 162 -0.05 -8.04 -19.41
N SER A 163 -0.49 -9.06 -18.66
CA SER A 163 -1.77 -9.02 -17.95
C SER A 163 -1.80 -7.92 -16.89
N LEU A 164 -0.78 -7.88 -16.03
CA LEU A 164 -0.64 -6.90 -14.95
C LEU A 164 -0.60 -5.46 -15.49
N GLY A 165 0.36 -5.18 -16.38
CA GLY A 165 0.59 -3.83 -16.86
C GLY A 165 -0.60 -3.30 -17.67
N TYR A 166 -1.23 -4.16 -18.49
CA TYR A 166 -2.42 -3.77 -19.23
C TYR A 166 -3.62 -3.51 -18.31
N PHE A 167 -3.82 -4.33 -17.27
CA PHE A 167 -4.88 -4.12 -16.28
C PHE A 167 -4.69 -2.77 -15.56
N CYS A 168 -3.51 -2.50 -15.01
CA CYS A 168 -3.21 -1.24 -14.33
C CYS A 168 -3.43 -0.04 -15.24
N LEU A 169 -2.95 -0.09 -16.49
CA LEU A 169 -3.18 0.96 -17.48
C LEU A 169 -4.67 1.15 -17.80
N SER A 170 -5.43 0.07 -17.91
CA SER A 170 -6.87 0.12 -18.20
C SER A 170 -7.66 0.66 -17.03
N LEU A 171 -7.32 0.28 -15.79
CA LEU A 171 -7.95 0.80 -14.57
C LEU A 171 -7.71 2.31 -14.44
N MET A 172 -6.48 2.78 -14.67
CA MET A 172 -6.17 4.21 -14.65
C MET A 172 -7.01 4.98 -15.67
N GLN A 173 -7.19 4.45 -16.87
CA GLN A 173 -8.05 5.09 -17.88
C GLN A 173 -9.53 5.08 -17.49
N TRP A 174 -10.04 3.92 -17.06
CA TRP A 174 -11.44 3.74 -16.68
C TRP A 174 -11.85 4.64 -15.52
N SER A 175 -11.00 4.75 -14.48
CA SER A 175 -11.27 5.56 -13.29
C SER A 175 -11.38 7.06 -13.54
N THR A 176 -10.95 7.55 -14.71
CA THR A 176 -11.19 8.95 -15.12
C THR A 176 -12.62 9.23 -15.56
N GLY A 177 -13.40 8.19 -15.90
CA GLY A 177 -14.75 8.34 -16.47
C GLY A 177 -14.78 8.87 -17.92
N ALA A 178 -13.64 8.96 -18.60
CA ALA A 178 -13.58 9.46 -19.99
C ALA A 178 -13.89 8.37 -21.02
N ASP A 179 -14.90 8.62 -21.87
CA ASP A 179 -15.29 7.69 -22.95
C ASP A 179 -14.36 7.74 -24.18
N LYS A 180 -13.87 8.93 -24.53
CA LYS A 180 -12.95 9.15 -25.67
C LYS A 180 -11.68 9.82 -25.17
N GLY A 181 -10.53 9.36 -25.67
CA GLY A 181 -9.24 9.91 -25.27
C GLY A 181 -8.85 9.57 -23.83
N ALA A 182 -9.37 8.47 -23.26
CA ALA A 182 -9.16 8.07 -21.87
C ALA A 182 -7.68 8.05 -21.45
N ARG A 183 -6.77 7.69 -22.36
CA ARG A 183 -5.32 7.74 -22.09
C ARG A 183 -4.78 9.16 -21.92
N GLY A 184 -5.26 10.10 -22.74
CA GLY A 184 -4.90 11.52 -22.61
C GLY A 184 -5.43 12.10 -21.31
N GLU A 185 -6.65 11.71 -20.92
CA GLU A 185 -7.23 12.12 -19.65
C GLU A 185 -6.48 11.52 -18.46
N ALA A 186 -6.16 10.22 -18.50
CA ALA A 186 -5.34 9.58 -17.46
C ALA A 186 -3.96 10.25 -17.33
N SER A 187 -3.31 10.58 -18.45
CA SER A 187 -2.06 11.35 -18.45
C SER A 187 -2.20 12.69 -17.72
N ARG A 188 -3.26 13.44 -18.02
CA ARG A 188 -3.54 14.75 -17.42
C ARG A 188 -3.89 14.66 -15.93
N VAL A 189 -4.80 13.75 -15.57
CA VAL A 189 -5.35 13.59 -14.21
C VAL A 189 -4.28 13.07 -13.25
N TYR A 190 -3.53 12.05 -13.67
CA TYR A 190 -2.54 11.41 -12.82
C TYR A 190 -1.15 12.05 -12.94
N LYS A 191 -0.96 13.08 -13.78
CA LYS A 191 0.35 13.70 -14.03
C LYS A 191 1.41 12.68 -14.44
N ILE A 192 1.08 11.93 -15.50
CA ILE A 192 1.97 10.94 -16.10
C ILE A 192 2.08 11.28 -17.57
N ASP A 193 3.29 11.48 -18.08
CA ASP A 193 3.53 11.74 -19.49
C ASP A 193 2.85 10.66 -20.32
N ARG A 194 2.07 11.09 -21.31
CA ARG A 194 1.39 10.21 -22.25
C ARG A 194 2.34 9.20 -22.89
N LYS A 195 3.60 9.56 -23.15
CA LYS A 195 4.61 8.65 -23.70
C LYS A 195 4.85 7.44 -22.81
N VAL A 196 4.82 7.60 -21.48
CA VAL A 196 4.93 6.49 -20.53
C VAL A 196 3.74 5.56 -20.67
N LEU A 197 2.51 6.10 -20.71
CA LEU A 197 1.29 5.31 -20.86
C LEU A 197 1.20 4.61 -22.22
N ASP A 198 1.63 5.28 -23.29
CA ASP A 198 1.70 4.71 -24.64
C ASP A 198 2.73 3.58 -24.70
N LYS A 199 3.93 3.77 -24.13
CA LYS A 199 4.97 2.74 -24.10
C LYS A 199 4.58 1.53 -23.27
N LEU A 200 3.95 1.73 -22.11
CA LEU A 200 3.39 0.63 -21.33
C LEU A 200 2.33 -0.14 -22.13
N GLY A 201 1.46 0.58 -22.85
CA GLY A 201 0.44 -0.02 -23.71
C GLY A 201 1.02 -0.87 -24.83
N GLU A 202 2.07 -0.39 -25.51
CA GLU A 202 2.81 -1.14 -26.53
C GLU A 202 3.38 -2.43 -25.94
N LEU A 203 4.19 -2.33 -24.89
CA LEU A 203 4.88 -3.48 -24.28
C LEU A 203 3.91 -4.53 -23.72
N THR A 204 2.78 -4.10 -23.16
CA THR A 204 1.83 -5.02 -22.51
C THR A 204 0.75 -5.57 -23.44
N SER A 205 0.59 -5.01 -24.65
CA SER A 205 -0.41 -5.49 -25.59
C SER A 205 0.15 -6.14 -26.86
N GLU A 206 1.35 -5.74 -27.30
CA GLU A 206 1.92 -6.15 -28.58
C GLU A 206 3.12 -7.10 -28.44
N ARG A 207 3.83 -7.06 -27.30
CA ARG A 207 4.96 -7.96 -27.01
C ARG A 207 4.50 -9.24 -26.30
N GLY A 208 5.29 -10.30 -26.45
CA GLY A 208 5.08 -11.57 -25.78
C GLY A 208 5.26 -12.78 -26.70
N THR A 209 4.96 -13.95 -26.14
CA THR A 209 4.86 -15.22 -26.85
C THR A 209 3.38 -15.51 -27.16
N PRO A 210 3.05 -16.58 -27.91
CA PRO A 210 1.64 -16.96 -28.12
C PRO A 210 0.85 -17.24 -26.82
N LEU A 211 1.53 -17.47 -25.68
CA LEU A 211 0.88 -17.76 -24.40
C LEU A 211 0.43 -16.52 -23.64
N ASP A 212 1.08 -15.38 -23.89
CA ASP A 212 1.01 -14.19 -23.04
C ASP A 212 0.85 -12.87 -23.81
N ALA A 213 1.04 -12.88 -25.14
CA ALA A 213 0.71 -11.74 -25.99
C ALA A 213 -0.81 -11.53 -26.06
N ARG A 214 -1.26 -10.32 -25.73
CA ARG A 214 -2.69 -9.96 -25.74
C ARG A 214 -3.24 -9.83 -27.16
N LYS A 215 -2.47 -9.25 -28.08
CA LYS A 215 -2.88 -9.03 -29.47
C LYS A 215 -2.10 -9.97 -30.40
N LEU A 216 -2.83 -10.76 -31.17
CA LEU A 216 -2.31 -11.67 -32.19
C LEU A 216 -2.81 -11.21 -33.58
N GLU A 217 -2.38 -10.04 -34.02
CA GLU A 217 -2.69 -9.56 -35.37
C GLU A 217 -1.79 -10.26 -36.41
N SER A 218 -2.25 -10.38 -37.65
CA SER A 218 -1.56 -11.10 -38.74
C SER A 218 -0.17 -10.54 -39.11
N ARG A 219 0.17 -9.33 -38.63
CA ARG A 219 1.49 -8.68 -38.78
C ARG A 219 2.29 -8.60 -37.48
N SER A 220 1.79 -9.14 -36.38
CA SER A 220 2.47 -9.07 -35.08
C SER A 220 3.71 -9.94 -35.12
N THR A 221 4.87 -9.35 -34.86
CA THR A 221 6.07 -10.13 -34.57
C THR A 221 6.05 -10.43 -33.08
N LEU A 222 5.84 -11.70 -32.72
CA LEU A 222 5.85 -12.14 -31.32
C LEU A 222 7.29 -12.09 -30.79
N VAL A 223 7.64 -10.94 -30.23
CA VAL A 223 8.92 -10.72 -29.58
C VAL A 223 8.70 -10.77 -28.08
N PRO A 224 9.31 -11.74 -27.36
CA PRO A 224 9.28 -11.76 -25.91
C PRO A 224 9.84 -10.46 -25.31
N LEU A 225 9.38 -10.12 -24.10
CA LEU A 225 9.94 -9.00 -23.35
C LEU A 225 11.39 -9.30 -22.97
N SER A 226 12.28 -8.34 -23.25
CA SER A 226 13.64 -8.30 -22.71
C SER A 226 13.62 -8.00 -21.21
N ASP A 227 14.76 -8.19 -20.54
CA ASP A 227 14.84 -7.95 -19.10
C ASP A 227 14.77 -6.47 -18.74
N SER A 228 15.27 -5.56 -19.59
CA SER A 228 15.09 -4.12 -19.41
C SER A 228 13.62 -3.74 -19.53
N GLU A 229 12.90 -4.27 -20.52
CA GLU A 229 11.46 -4.04 -20.68
C GLU A 229 10.65 -4.59 -19.48
N LYS A 230 11.00 -5.76 -18.94
CA LYS A 230 10.36 -6.30 -17.72
C LYS A 230 10.60 -5.41 -16.51
N GLN A 231 11.86 -4.99 -16.30
CA GLN A 231 12.22 -4.09 -15.19
C GLN A 231 11.50 -2.74 -15.33
N TRP A 232 11.40 -2.23 -16.55
CA TRP A 232 10.68 -1.01 -16.86
C TRP A 232 9.18 -1.15 -16.55
N ILE A 233 8.52 -2.22 -17.01
CA ILE A 233 7.10 -2.47 -16.69
C ILE A 233 6.89 -2.55 -15.18
N ARG A 234 7.74 -3.28 -14.46
CA ARG A 234 7.68 -3.40 -13.00
C ARG A 234 7.76 -2.03 -12.31
N ALA A 235 8.72 -1.20 -12.71
CA ALA A 235 8.89 0.15 -12.18
C ALA A 235 7.68 1.04 -12.51
N THR A 236 7.23 1.03 -13.76
CA THR A 236 6.08 1.82 -14.23
C THR A 236 4.80 1.42 -13.49
N VAL A 237 4.52 0.13 -13.29
CA VAL A 237 3.33 -0.32 -12.55
C VAL A 237 3.36 0.18 -11.11
N LYS A 238 4.49 0.09 -10.40
CA LYS A 238 4.61 0.65 -9.04
C LYS A 238 4.32 2.15 -9.02
N VAL A 239 4.82 2.90 -10.01
CA VAL A 239 4.53 4.33 -10.15
C VAL A 239 3.04 4.57 -10.38
N LEU A 240 2.37 3.77 -11.22
CA LEU A 240 0.92 3.89 -11.43
C LEU A 240 0.13 3.65 -10.13
N ILE A 241 0.48 2.62 -9.35
CA ILE A 241 -0.18 2.31 -8.08
C ILE A 241 0.00 3.47 -7.10
N ARG A 242 1.25 3.95 -6.95
CA ARG A 242 1.57 5.10 -6.10
C ARG A 242 0.75 6.32 -6.51
N ARG A 243 0.74 6.63 -7.81
CA ARG A 243 0.07 7.81 -8.36
C ARG A 243 -1.44 7.76 -8.21
N LYS A 244 -2.03 6.57 -8.32
CA LYS A 244 -3.46 6.37 -8.02
C LYS A 244 -3.78 6.65 -6.56
N GLY A 245 -2.95 6.18 -5.63
CA GLY A 245 -3.13 6.45 -4.21
C GLY A 245 -2.92 7.92 -3.83
N GLU A 246 -1.97 8.60 -4.48
CA GLU A 246 -1.78 10.06 -4.33
C GLU A 246 -3.00 10.84 -4.83
N TYR A 247 -3.56 10.45 -5.97
CA TYR A 247 -4.79 11.03 -6.49
C TYR A 247 -6.00 10.76 -5.59
N ASP A 248 -6.19 9.53 -5.13
CA ASP A 248 -7.34 9.14 -4.30
C ASP A 248 -7.33 9.76 -2.90
N PHE A 249 -6.15 10.15 -2.41
CA PHE A 249 -6.00 10.91 -1.17
C PHE A 249 -6.60 12.32 -1.31
N GLU A 250 -6.24 13.04 -2.36
CA GLU A 250 -6.69 14.42 -2.57
C GLU A 250 -6.80 14.76 -4.08
N PRO A 251 -7.93 14.42 -4.74
CA PRO A 251 -8.08 14.59 -6.18
C PRO A 251 -7.93 16.04 -6.66
N SER A 252 -8.33 17.00 -5.82
CA SER A 252 -8.25 18.44 -6.11
C SER A 252 -6.82 18.96 -6.21
N SER A 253 -5.86 18.28 -5.58
CA SER A 253 -4.46 18.68 -5.53
C SER A 253 -3.58 17.94 -6.54
N ALA A 254 -4.18 17.14 -7.44
CA ALA A 254 -3.45 16.41 -8.48
C ALA A 254 -2.63 17.33 -9.40
N SER A 255 -3.02 18.60 -9.53
CA SER A 255 -2.29 19.61 -10.32
C SER A 255 -0.91 19.95 -9.75
N ALA A 256 -0.69 19.73 -8.45
CA ALA A 256 0.56 20.00 -7.75
C ALA A 256 1.56 18.81 -7.76
N LEU A 257 1.16 17.66 -8.31
CA LEU A 257 2.06 16.52 -8.46
C LEU A 257 3.06 16.77 -9.61
N GLU A 258 4.32 16.42 -9.37
CA GLU A 258 5.36 16.43 -10.39
C GLU A 258 5.04 15.40 -11.48
N GLU A 259 5.16 15.76 -12.75
CA GLU A 259 4.85 14.86 -13.84
C GLU A 259 5.85 13.71 -13.94
N VAL A 260 5.35 12.47 -14.01
CA VAL A 260 6.18 11.30 -14.28
C VAL A 260 6.52 11.28 -15.77
N THR A 261 7.80 11.40 -16.10
CA THR A 261 8.28 11.32 -17.47
C THR A 261 9.07 10.03 -17.70
N MET A 262 9.44 9.79 -18.97
CA MET A 262 10.31 8.65 -19.32
C MET A 262 11.66 8.68 -18.58
N ASP A 263 12.19 9.87 -18.28
CA ASP A 263 13.49 10.05 -17.61
C ASP A 263 13.41 9.69 -16.12
N GLY A 264 12.21 9.69 -15.53
CA GLY A 264 11.95 9.24 -14.16
C GLY A 264 11.84 7.73 -14.00
N LEU A 265 11.99 6.96 -15.09
CA LEU A 265 11.90 5.51 -15.12
C LEU A 265 13.25 4.89 -15.55
N PRO A 266 13.48 3.60 -15.27
CA PRO A 266 14.67 2.90 -15.79
C PRO A 266 14.80 3.05 -17.31
N SER A 267 16.00 2.92 -17.85
CA SER A 267 16.20 2.94 -19.30
C SER A 267 15.69 1.64 -19.95
N LEU A 268 15.13 1.76 -21.16
CA LEU A 268 14.69 0.63 -22.00
C LEU A 268 15.82 0.11 -22.89
#